data_AF-A0A5J5F1A5-F1
#
_entry.id   AF-A0A5J5F1A5-F1
#
_cell.length_a   1.000
_cell.length_b   1.000
_cell.length_c   1.000
_cell.angle_alpha   90.00
_cell.angle_beta   90.00
_cell.angle_gamma   90.00
#
_symmetry.space_group_name_H-M   'P 1'
#
loop_
_entity.id
_entity.type
_entity.pdbx_description
1 polymer ?
#
loop_
_entity_poly.entity_id
_entity_poly.type
_entity_poly.pdbx_seq_one_letter_code
_entity_poly.pdbx_strand_id
1 'polypeptide(L)'
;MSPRLPLELWITIFEFVGDWKLATAFGLRTNLRPPIEWVLHGSPLDRAILTGSIPYVAQVLHDTPTAKLGNLGAKVMIRWGYIGLLQHLWTHRRSEVHSVFSASPSFQLPVLASRYGKVKVLAWWLQNCFEELQGPEGLDAAVRQAFYEASFNGHMPVLMWWRESGLPLESFLEERGG
;
A
#
# COMPACT_ATOMS: atom_id res chain seq x y z
N MET A 1 -5.65 -26.51 16.96
CA MET A 1 -6.54 -25.66 16.15
C MET A 1 -6.92 -24.47 17.01
N SER A 2 -6.49 -23.26 16.67
CA SER A 2 -6.87 -22.05 17.42
C SER A 2 -8.37 -21.81 17.25
N PRO A 3 -9.15 -21.61 18.33
CA PRO A 3 -10.58 -21.34 18.19
C PRO A 3 -10.77 -20.05 17.39
N ARG A 4 -11.50 -20.12 16.29
CA ARG A 4 -11.90 -18.93 15.53
C ARG A 4 -13.06 -18.28 16.27
N LEU A 5 -12.95 -16.98 16.51
CA LEU A 5 -14.05 -16.19 17.05
C LEU A 5 -15.30 -16.34 16.15
N PRO A 6 -16.49 -16.53 16.72
CA PRO A 6 -17.76 -16.46 15.99
C PRO A 6 -17.92 -15.16 15.20
N LEU A 7 -18.71 -15.22 14.13
CA LEU A 7 -18.90 -14.10 13.19
C LEU A 7 -19.52 -12.88 13.87
N GLU A 8 -20.45 -13.11 14.78
CA GLU A 8 -21.18 -12.10 15.53
C GLU A 8 -20.22 -11.26 16.37
N LEU A 9 -19.22 -11.90 16.98
CA LEU A 9 -18.20 -11.19 17.77
C LEU A 9 -17.30 -10.33 16.88
N TRP A 10 -16.95 -10.79 15.67
CA TRP A 10 -16.22 -9.95 14.71
C TRP A 10 -17.00 -8.71 14.31
N ILE A 11 -18.30 -8.87 14.02
CA ILE A 11 -19.20 -7.74 13.72
C ILE A 11 -19.21 -6.75 14.88
N THR A 12 -19.45 -7.24 16.11
CA THR A 12 -19.47 -6.38 17.31
C THR A 12 -18.14 -5.65 17.52
N ILE A 13 -17.00 -6.33 17.37
CA ILE A 13 -15.68 -5.71 17.53
C ILE A 13 -15.47 -4.60 16.50
N PHE A 14 -15.72 -4.85 15.22
CA PHE A 14 -15.49 -3.83 14.20
C PHE A 14 -16.46 -2.68 14.31
N GLU A 15 -17.73 -2.92 14.67
CA GLU A 15 -18.69 -1.86 14.96
C GLU A 15 -18.25 -0.99 16.13
N PHE A 16 -17.75 -1.61 17.20
CA PHE A 16 -17.23 -0.90 18.37
C PHE A 16 -15.99 -0.05 18.04
N VAL A 17 -15.03 -0.61 17.29
CA VAL A 17 -13.81 0.10 16.88
C VAL A 17 -14.08 1.13 15.77
N GLY A 18 -15.19 0.98 15.04
CA GLY A 18 -15.52 1.83 13.90
C GLY A 18 -14.69 1.54 12.64
N ASP A 19 -14.06 0.35 12.54
CA ASP A 19 -13.19 0.03 11.40
C ASP A 19 -13.96 -0.54 10.21
N TRP A 20 -14.56 0.36 9.44
CA TRP A 20 -15.29 0.01 8.22
C TRP A 20 -14.41 -0.69 7.18
N LYS A 21 -13.12 -0.36 7.10
CA LYS A 21 -12.21 -0.92 6.08
C LYS A 21 -11.97 -2.40 6.37
N LEU A 22 -11.67 -2.74 7.63
CA LEU A 22 -11.52 -4.13 8.03
C LEU A 22 -12.85 -4.90 7.95
N ALA A 23 -13.96 -4.33 8.43
CA ALA A 23 -15.26 -4.97 8.28
C ALA A 23 -15.56 -5.35 6.81
N THR A 24 -15.28 -4.41 5.90
CA THR A 24 -15.42 -4.60 4.45
C THR A 24 -14.47 -5.68 3.91
N ALA A 25 -13.21 -5.67 4.34
CA ALA A 25 -12.20 -6.64 3.92
C ALA A 25 -12.60 -8.09 4.29
N PHE A 26 -13.26 -8.26 5.44
CA PHE A 26 -13.78 -9.55 5.89
C PHE A 26 -15.14 -9.91 5.28
N GLY A 27 -15.73 -9.05 4.44
CA GLY A 27 -17.05 -9.28 3.84
C GLY A 27 -18.19 -9.26 4.85
N LEU A 28 -17.99 -8.58 5.99
CA LEU A 28 -18.98 -8.54 7.07
C LEU A 28 -20.06 -7.50 6.79
N ARG A 29 -21.30 -7.87 7.12
CA ARG A 29 -22.43 -6.93 7.09
C ARG A 29 -22.51 -6.23 8.45
N THR A 30 -22.04 -5.00 8.49
CA THR A 30 -22.06 -4.12 9.69
C THR A 30 -22.90 -2.88 9.43
N ASN A 31 -23.31 -2.18 10.49
CA ASN A 31 -23.99 -0.88 10.41
C ASN A 31 -23.05 0.32 10.17
N LEU A 32 -21.75 0.06 10.01
CA LEU A 32 -20.75 1.10 9.77
C LEU A 32 -20.95 1.77 8.41
N ARG A 33 -20.86 3.10 8.42
CA ARG A 33 -20.84 3.89 7.18
C ARG A 33 -19.41 3.98 6.64
N PRO A 34 -19.21 3.98 5.31
CA PRO A 34 -17.91 4.25 4.73
C PRO A 34 -17.40 5.64 5.18
N PRO A 35 -16.10 5.79 5.49
CA PRO A 35 -15.52 7.09 5.76
C PRO A 35 -15.72 8.04 4.58
N ILE A 36 -15.88 9.35 4.84
CA ILE A 36 -16.24 10.34 3.82
C ILE A 36 -15.28 10.34 2.61
N GLU A 37 -13.99 10.13 2.84
CA GLU A 37 -12.98 10.02 1.79
C GLU A 37 -13.31 8.89 0.79
N TRP A 38 -13.85 7.75 1.26
CA TRP A 38 -14.25 6.61 0.43
C TRP A 38 -15.57 6.81 -0.29
N VAL A 39 -16.45 7.65 0.27
CA VAL A 39 -17.68 8.06 -0.41
C VAL A 39 -17.34 9.00 -1.56
N LEU A 40 -16.49 9.99 -1.33
CA LEU A 40 -16.16 11.03 -2.30
C LEU A 40 -15.15 10.60 -3.37
N HIS A 41 -14.17 9.76 -3.01
CA HIS A 41 -13.02 9.47 -3.87
C HIS A 41 -12.80 7.97 -4.13
N GLY A 42 -13.53 7.08 -3.46
CA GLY A 42 -13.37 5.65 -3.65
C GLY A 42 -13.88 5.19 -5.01
N SER A 43 -13.00 4.69 -5.87
CA SER A 43 -13.42 4.05 -7.12
C SER A 43 -14.00 2.65 -6.86
N PRO A 44 -14.75 2.04 -7.80
CA PRO A 44 -15.17 0.65 -7.69
C PRO A 44 -13.98 -0.31 -7.48
N LEU A 45 -12.86 -0.04 -8.16
CA LEU A 45 -11.63 -0.81 -8.00
C LEU A 45 -11.02 -0.64 -6.60
N ASP A 46 -10.98 0.58 -6.05
CA ASP A 46 -10.46 0.80 -4.69
C ASP A 46 -11.23 0.00 -3.65
N ARG A 47 -12.56 -0.07 -3.80
CA ARG A 47 -13.42 -0.88 -2.92
C ARG A 47 -13.16 -2.36 -3.10
N ALA A 48 -12.97 -2.83 -4.33
CA ALA A 48 -12.62 -4.23 -4.59
C ALA A 48 -11.29 -4.62 -3.95
N ILE A 49 -10.30 -3.72 -3.98
CA ILE A 49 -8.97 -3.93 -3.39
C ILE A 49 -9.04 -4.16 -1.87
N LEU A 50 -10.00 -3.56 -1.14
CA LEU A 50 -10.19 -3.81 0.30
C LEU A 50 -10.39 -5.30 0.60
N THR A 51 -10.96 -6.07 -0.33
CA THR A 51 -11.21 -7.51 -0.09
C THR A 51 -9.92 -8.34 -0.08
N GLY A 52 -8.81 -7.83 -0.64
CA GLY A 52 -7.60 -8.60 -0.85
C GLY A 52 -7.72 -9.73 -1.89
N SER A 53 -8.89 -9.90 -2.51
CA SER A 53 -9.21 -11.03 -3.39
C SER A 53 -8.86 -10.71 -4.84
N ILE A 54 -7.81 -11.37 -5.36
CA ILE A 54 -7.41 -11.24 -6.78
C ILE A 54 -8.56 -11.65 -7.73
N PRO A 55 -9.26 -12.78 -7.53
CA PRO A 55 -10.36 -13.16 -8.42
C PRO A 55 -11.49 -12.12 -8.46
N TYR A 56 -11.85 -11.57 -7.29
CA TYR A 56 -12.90 -10.55 -7.22
C TYR A 56 -12.46 -9.23 -7.86
N VAL A 57 -11.22 -8.81 -7.64
CA VAL A 57 -10.65 -7.64 -8.34
C VAL A 57 -10.67 -7.86 -9.85
N ALA A 58 -10.21 -9.01 -10.34
CA ALA A 58 -10.24 -9.33 -11.76
C ALA A 58 -11.66 -9.32 -12.33
N GLN A 59 -12.65 -9.83 -11.59
CA GLN A 59 -14.06 -9.76 -11.95
C GLN A 59 -14.55 -8.31 -12.06
N VAL A 60 -14.26 -7.45 -11.07
CA VAL A 60 -14.64 -6.02 -11.12
C VAL A 60 -14.00 -5.31 -12.31
N LEU A 61 -12.78 -5.68 -12.69
CA LEU A 61 -12.13 -5.12 -13.88
C LEU A 61 -12.75 -5.62 -15.19
N HIS A 62 -13.24 -6.85 -15.21
CA HIS A 62 -14.01 -7.37 -16.34
C HIS A 62 -15.36 -6.66 -16.47
N ASP A 63 -16.10 -6.53 -15.37
CA ASP A 63 -17.42 -5.92 -15.34
C ASP A 63 -17.37 -4.40 -15.54
N THR A 64 -16.29 -3.74 -15.10
CA THR A 64 -16.10 -2.29 -15.24
C THR A 64 -14.68 -1.96 -15.70
N PRO A 65 -14.37 -2.09 -17.00
CA PRO A 65 -13.02 -1.88 -17.54
C PRO A 65 -12.48 -0.47 -17.32
N THR A 66 -13.36 0.53 -17.21
CA THR A 66 -12.98 1.94 -17.01
C THR A 66 -12.73 2.31 -15.55
N ALA A 67 -12.95 1.39 -14.60
CA ALA A 67 -12.74 1.66 -13.18
C ALA A 67 -11.24 1.87 -12.91
N LYS A 68 -10.82 3.12 -12.66
CA LYS A 68 -9.42 3.47 -12.42
C LYS A 68 -8.94 3.11 -11.01
N LEU A 69 -7.66 2.79 -10.88
CA LEU A 69 -6.99 2.70 -9.58
C LEU A 69 -6.89 4.09 -8.94
N GLY A 70 -7.42 4.24 -7.73
CA GLY A 70 -7.31 5.47 -6.95
C GLY A 70 -6.26 5.38 -5.86
N ASN A 71 -5.96 6.53 -5.24
CA ASN A 71 -5.00 6.61 -4.14
C ASN A 71 -5.47 5.80 -2.92
N LEU A 72 -6.78 5.66 -2.71
CA LEU A 72 -7.32 4.91 -1.57
C LEU A 72 -6.99 3.42 -1.68
N GLY A 73 -7.26 2.80 -2.83
CA GLY A 73 -6.92 1.41 -3.08
C GLY A 73 -5.42 1.17 -3.08
N ALA A 74 -4.65 2.04 -3.75
CA ALA A 74 -3.19 1.95 -3.76
C ALA A 74 -2.58 2.01 -2.35
N LYS A 75 -3.02 2.97 -1.52
CA LYS A 75 -2.59 3.08 -0.12
C LYS A 75 -2.95 1.83 0.69
N VAL A 76 -4.13 1.24 0.47
CA VAL A 76 -4.55 0.00 1.13
C VAL A 76 -3.64 -1.16 0.73
N MET A 77 -3.34 -1.34 -0.56
CA MET A 77 -2.46 -2.43 -1.01
C MET A 77 -1.12 -2.40 -0.29
N ILE A 78 -0.51 -1.22 -0.17
CA ILE A 78 0.76 -1.05 0.53
C ILE A 78 0.56 -1.25 2.03
N ARG A 79 -0.39 -0.54 2.66
CA ARG A 79 -0.63 -0.60 4.12
C ARG A 79 -0.96 -2.01 4.63
N TRP A 80 -1.65 -2.82 3.84
CA TRP A 80 -2.00 -4.19 4.22
C TRP A 80 -1.02 -5.23 3.68
N GLY A 81 -0.09 -4.82 2.80
CA GLY A 81 0.91 -5.71 2.24
C GLY A 81 0.34 -6.72 1.24
N TYR A 82 -0.65 -6.31 0.46
CA TYR A 82 -1.27 -7.13 -0.59
C TYR A 82 -0.38 -7.23 -1.82
N ILE A 83 0.79 -7.86 -1.66
CA ILE A 83 1.79 -8.02 -2.71
C ILE A 83 1.23 -8.75 -3.93
N GLY A 84 0.37 -9.75 -3.73
CA GLY A 84 -0.28 -10.46 -4.83
C GLY A 84 -1.18 -9.55 -5.69
N LEU A 85 -1.95 -8.66 -5.07
CA LEU A 85 -2.76 -7.67 -5.80
C LEU A 85 -1.89 -6.61 -6.45
N LEU A 86 -0.87 -6.12 -5.75
CA LEU A 86 0.09 -5.16 -6.27
C LEU A 86 0.79 -5.71 -7.53
N GLN A 87 1.27 -6.96 -7.47
CA GLN A 87 1.83 -7.67 -8.61
C GLN A 87 0.81 -7.83 -9.74
N HIS A 88 -0.41 -8.27 -9.42
CA HIS A 88 -1.45 -8.47 -10.43
C HIS A 88 -1.76 -7.17 -11.19
N LEU A 89 -1.94 -6.06 -10.48
CA LEU A 89 -2.19 -4.76 -11.11
C LEU A 89 -0.95 -4.21 -11.82
N TRP A 90 0.26 -4.44 -11.31
CA TRP A 90 1.50 -4.08 -12.01
C TRP A 90 1.61 -4.78 -13.36
N THR A 91 1.24 -6.06 -13.44
CA THR A 91 1.30 -6.84 -14.68
C THR A 91 0.24 -6.41 -15.70
N HIS A 92 -1.00 -6.14 -15.27
CA HIS A 92 -2.12 -5.91 -16.20
C HIS A 92 -2.43 -4.42 -16.45
N ARG A 93 -2.06 -3.55 -15.50
CA ARG A 93 -2.49 -2.13 -15.43
C ARG A 93 -1.31 -1.22 -15.05
N ARG A 94 -0.11 -1.55 -15.56
CA ARG A 94 1.17 -0.89 -15.23
C ARG A 94 1.10 0.63 -15.27
N SER A 95 0.54 1.22 -16.33
CA SER A 95 0.45 2.68 -16.51
C SER A 95 -0.35 3.37 -15.40
N GLU A 96 -1.45 2.76 -14.95
CA GLU A 96 -2.23 3.29 -13.83
C GLU A 96 -1.45 3.20 -12.52
N VAL A 97 -0.82 2.06 -12.25
CA VAL A 97 -0.01 1.86 -11.04
C VAL A 97 1.15 2.86 -11.01
N HIS A 98 1.84 3.04 -12.14
CA HIS A 98 2.87 4.06 -12.30
C HIS A 98 2.32 5.46 -12.05
N SER A 99 1.19 5.83 -12.66
CA SER A 99 0.61 7.16 -12.50
C SER A 99 0.27 7.48 -11.04
N VAL A 100 -0.23 6.50 -10.28
CA VAL A 100 -0.63 6.68 -8.89
C VAL A 100 0.59 6.85 -7.97
N PHE A 101 1.62 5.99 -8.12
CA PHE A 101 2.80 6.05 -7.26
C PHE A 101 3.81 7.14 -7.66
N SER A 102 3.71 7.70 -8.87
CA SER A 102 4.54 8.82 -9.32
C SER A 102 3.83 10.18 -9.18
N ALA A 103 2.58 10.22 -8.69
CA ALA A 103 1.80 11.46 -8.59
C ALA A 103 2.32 12.45 -7.54
N SER A 104 2.96 11.98 -6.45
CA SER A 104 3.48 12.82 -5.38
C SER A 104 4.65 12.15 -4.66
N PRO A 105 5.69 12.90 -4.24
CA PRO A 105 6.82 12.34 -3.50
C PRO A 105 6.40 11.60 -2.22
N SER A 106 5.44 12.13 -1.48
CA SER A 106 4.93 11.51 -0.25
C SER A 106 4.09 10.25 -0.47
N PHE A 107 3.68 10.01 -1.73
CA PHE A 107 2.85 8.89 -2.15
C PHE A 107 3.62 7.83 -2.93
N GLN A 108 4.93 8.01 -3.10
CA GLN A 108 5.80 7.00 -3.71
C GLN A 108 5.71 5.68 -2.94
N LEU A 109 5.74 4.58 -3.69
CA LEU A 109 5.66 3.23 -3.15
C LEU A 109 6.67 2.96 -2.02
N PRO A 110 8.00 3.22 -2.17
CA PRO A 110 8.97 2.99 -1.11
C PRO A 110 8.72 3.84 0.14
N VAL A 111 8.20 5.06 -0.04
CA VAL A 111 7.83 5.97 1.07
C VAL A 111 6.64 5.42 1.84
N LEU A 112 5.57 5.01 1.16
CA LEU A 112 4.39 4.41 1.80
C LEU A 112 4.73 3.09 2.49
N ALA A 113 5.53 2.24 1.84
CA ALA A 113 5.96 0.98 2.43
C ALA A 113 6.79 1.22 3.70
N SER A 114 7.61 2.27 3.71
CA SER A 114 8.39 2.66 4.87
C SER A 114 7.54 3.22 6.00
N ARG A 115 6.56 4.08 5.68
CA ARG A 115 5.55 4.59 6.64
C ARG A 115 4.77 3.48 7.34
N TYR A 116 4.47 2.38 6.65
CA TYR A 116 3.66 1.28 7.20
C TYR A 116 4.48 0.06 7.66
N GLY A 117 5.81 0.13 7.65
CA GLY A 117 6.66 -0.95 8.15
C GLY A 117 6.68 -2.19 7.23
N LYS A 118 6.55 -2.02 5.91
CA LYS A 118 6.31 -3.12 4.96
C LYS A 118 7.56 -3.53 4.20
N VAL A 119 8.48 -4.20 4.90
CA VAL A 119 9.72 -4.76 4.33
C VAL A 119 9.47 -5.65 3.11
N LYS A 120 8.44 -6.51 3.15
CA LYS A 120 8.13 -7.38 2.00
C LYS A 120 7.68 -6.60 0.76
N VAL A 121 7.01 -5.47 0.94
CA VAL A 121 6.60 -4.60 -0.17
C VAL A 121 7.81 -3.84 -0.73
N LEU A 122 8.74 -3.41 0.13
CA LEU A 122 10.01 -2.82 -0.29
C LEU A 122 10.86 -3.80 -1.11
N ALA A 123 10.99 -5.05 -0.63
CA ALA A 123 11.68 -6.10 -1.36
C ALA A 123 11.03 -6.37 -2.73
N TRP A 124 9.70 -6.42 -2.79
CA TRP A 124 8.97 -6.56 -4.04
C TRP A 124 9.23 -5.38 -4.99
N TRP A 125 9.18 -4.14 -4.48
CA TRP A 125 9.42 -2.93 -5.26
C TRP A 125 10.81 -2.90 -5.88
N LEU A 126 11.84 -3.18 -5.07
CA LEU A 126 13.24 -3.21 -5.52
C LEU A 126 13.44 -4.20 -6.68
N GLN A 127 12.76 -5.34 -6.64
CA GLN A 127 12.90 -6.41 -7.63
C GLN A 127 12.08 -6.19 -8.91
N ASN A 128 10.94 -5.49 -8.84
CA ASN A 128 9.94 -5.52 -9.92
C ASN A 128 9.68 -4.18 -10.59
N CYS A 129 9.95 -3.05 -9.93
CA CYS A 129 9.53 -1.74 -10.43
C CYS A 129 10.42 -0.55 -10.04
N PHE A 130 11.54 -0.78 -9.35
CA PHE A 130 12.49 0.28 -8.98
C PHE A 130 12.98 1.09 -10.19
N GLU A 131 13.46 0.42 -11.24
CA GLU A 131 14.00 1.09 -12.43
C GLU A 131 12.96 1.97 -13.12
N GLU A 132 11.71 1.52 -13.17
CA GLU A 132 10.63 2.22 -13.87
C GLU A 132 10.02 3.36 -13.04
N LEU A 133 9.85 3.17 -11.73
CA LEU A 133 9.16 4.14 -10.87
C LEU A 133 10.07 5.24 -10.31
N GLN A 134 11.36 4.97 -10.16
CA GLN A 134 12.31 5.93 -9.56
C GLN A 134 13.61 6.01 -10.35
N GLY A 135 14.21 4.86 -10.68
CA GLY A 135 15.58 4.80 -11.15
C GLY A 135 16.58 5.37 -10.14
N PRO A 136 17.88 5.42 -10.48
CA PRO A 136 18.91 5.97 -9.60
C PRO A 136 18.75 7.48 -9.33
N GLU A 137 18.35 8.26 -10.34
CA GLU A 137 18.27 9.74 -10.24
C GLU A 137 17.13 10.22 -9.32
N GLY A 138 16.02 9.47 -9.26
CA GLY A 138 14.87 9.79 -8.40
C GLY A 138 14.95 9.20 -6.99
N LEU A 139 16.01 8.43 -6.69
CA LEU A 139 16.11 7.64 -5.46
C LEU A 139 16.33 8.50 -4.22
N ASP A 140 17.18 9.53 -4.29
CA ASP A 140 17.62 10.28 -3.12
C ASP A 140 16.45 10.93 -2.37
N ALA A 141 15.56 11.62 -3.08
CA ALA A 141 14.38 12.23 -2.48
C ALA A 141 13.44 11.20 -1.84
N ALA A 142 13.25 10.05 -2.52
CA ALA A 142 12.41 8.97 -2.03
C ALA A 142 13.00 8.32 -0.77
N VAL A 143 14.32 8.09 -0.74
CA VAL A 143 15.05 7.54 0.41
C VAL A 143 14.95 8.48 1.61
N ARG A 144 15.20 9.79 1.42
CA ARG A 144 15.08 10.79 2.48
C ARG A 144 13.72 10.76 3.15
N GLN A 145 12.67 10.77 2.35
CA GLN A 145 11.31 10.71 2.87
C GLN A 145 11.01 9.35 3.50
N ALA A 146 11.44 8.24 2.88
CA ALA A 146 11.24 6.89 3.40
C ALA A 146 11.90 6.69 4.78
N PHE A 147 13.12 7.21 4.97
CA PHE A 147 13.83 7.18 6.26
C PHE A 147 13.12 8.01 7.32
N TYR A 148 12.67 9.21 6.97
CA TYR A 148 11.88 10.04 7.87
C TYR A 148 10.61 9.30 8.31
N GLU A 149 9.85 8.74 7.37
CA GLU A 149 8.62 8.01 7.66
C GLU A 149 8.85 6.76 8.50
N ALA A 150 9.86 5.95 8.17
CA ALA A 150 10.19 4.76 8.96
C ALA A 150 10.63 5.13 10.38
N SER A 151 11.45 6.17 10.54
CA SER A 151 11.94 6.63 11.85
C SER A 151 10.80 7.21 12.69
N PHE A 152 9.99 8.08 12.10
CA PHE A 152 8.85 8.73 12.76
C PHE A 152 7.83 7.70 13.27
N ASN A 153 7.63 6.60 12.54
CA ASN A 153 6.71 5.52 12.92
C ASN A 153 7.40 4.36 13.68
N GLY A 154 8.70 4.46 14.02
CA GLY A 154 9.42 3.46 14.80
C GLY A 154 9.66 2.12 14.08
N HIS A 155 9.70 2.12 12.75
CA HIS A 155 9.83 0.91 11.92
C HIS A 155 11.29 0.48 11.72
N MET A 156 11.94 0.06 12.80
CA MET A 156 13.33 -0.44 12.77
C MET A 156 13.63 -1.50 11.70
N PRO A 157 12.76 -2.51 11.45
CA PRO A 157 13.00 -3.49 10.39
C PRO A 157 13.10 -2.88 8.99
N VAL A 158 12.41 -1.77 8.73
CA VAL A 158 12.51 -1.06 7.46
C VAL A 158 13.84 -0.34 7.33
N LEU A 159 14.29 0.33 8.39
CA LEU A 159 15.59 1.02 8.39
C LEU A 159 16.75 0.04 8.17
N MET A 160 16.69 -1.14 8.81
CA MET A 160 17.65 -2.22 8.55
C MET A 160 17.58 -2.71 7.11
N TRP A 161 16.36 -2.92 6.57
CA TRP A 161 16.20 -3.33 5.18
C TRP A 161 16.81 -2.32 4.20
N TRP A 162 16.59 -1.01 4.40
CA TRP A 162 17.20 0.00 3.53
C TRP A 162 18.72 -0.08 3.56
N ARG A 163 19.32 -0.19 4.75
CA ARG A 163 20.77 -0.35 4.93
C ARG A 163 21.32 -1.58 4.21
N GLU A 164 20.56 -2.67 4.17
CA GLU A 164 20.95 -3.95 3.57
C GLU A 164 20.52 -4.11 2.10
N SER A 165 19.77 -3.15 1.55
CA SER A 165 19.14 -3.26 0.23
C SER A 165 20.12 -3.26 -0.95
N GLY A 166 21.37 -2.84 -0.74
CA GLY A 166 22.38 -2.68 -1.79
C GLY A 166 22.15 -1.46 -2.70
N LEU A 167 21.18 -0.60 -2.39
CA LEU A 167 20.99 0.67 -3.06
C LEU A 167 22.10 1.66 -2.68
N PRO A 168 22.52 2.57 -3.59
CA PRO A 168 23.54 3.57 -3.30
C PRO A 168 22.97 4.67 -2.39
N LEU A 169 23.00 4.43 -1.08
CA LEU A 169 22.48 5.37 -0.07
C LEU A 169 23.52 6.42 0.38
N GLU A 170 24.75 6.37 -0.15
CA GLU A 170 25.91 7.11 0.36
C GLU A 170 25.82 8.63 0.16
N SER A 171 25.14 9.11 -0.89
CA SER A 171 24.89 10.55 -1.10
C SER A 171 24.16 11.21 0.06
N PHE A 172 23.43 10.43 0.88
CA PHE A 172 22.71 10.93 2.05
C PHE A 172 23.58 11.13 3.30
N LEU A 173 24.75 10.50 3.37
CA LEU A 173 25.62 10.55 4.56
C LEU A 173 26.66 11.69 4.51
N GLU A 174 26.98 12.20 3.32
CA GLU A 174 28.02 13.22 3.15
C GLU A 174 27.55 14.66 3.39
N GLU A 175 26.25 14.98 3.21
CA GLU A 175 25.72 16.34 3.40
C GLU A 175 25.65 16.83 4.87
N ARG A 176 26.07 16.02 5.85
CA ARG A 176 26.15 16.43 7.27
C ARG A 176 27.58 16.67 7.78
N GLY A 177 28.58 16.64 6.89
CA GLY A 177 29.99 16.78 7.23
C GLY A 177 30.69 18.04 6.69
N GLY A 178 29.96 19.10 6.31
CA GLY A 178 30.51 20.37 5.79
C GLY A 178 30.05 21.58 6.57
#